data_AF-F1VYA8-F1
#
_entry.id   AF-F1VYA8-F1
#
_cell.length_a   1.000
_cell.length_b   1.000
_cell.length_c   1.000
_cell.angle_alpha   90.00
_cell.angle_beta   90.00
_cell.angle_gamma   90.00
#
_symmetry.space_group_name_H-M   'P 1'
#
loop_
_entity.id
_entity.type
_entity.pdbx_description
1 polymer ?
#
loop_
_entity_poly.entity_id
_entity_poly.type
_entity_poly.pdbx_seq_one_letter_code
_entity_poly.pdbx_strand_id
1 'polypeptide(L)' 'MLGYLSQASFLLEAGLGDLLLRTSPDDGARYLPQANAVQKLTSPAEMGELFKVLIVGKQLRLPERFERNDRSHRL' A
#
# COMPACT_ATOMS: atom_id res chain seq x y z
N MET A 1 -0.63 19.89 1.67
CA MET A 1 -0.89 18.43 1.67
C MET A 1 -0.12 17.83 0.52
N LEU A 2 0.46 16.65 0.68
CA LEU A 2 1.31 16.02 -0.33
C LEU A 2 0.61 14.88 -1.09
N GLY A 3 -0.36 14.22 -0.46
CA GLY A 3 -1.20 13.22 -1.12
C GLY A 3 -2.25 12.60 -0.19
N TYR A 4 -3.25 11.97 -0.78
CA TYR A 4 -4.31 11.24 -0.08
C TYR A 4 -4.68 9.98 -0.88
N LEU A 5 -4.42 8.80 -0.30
CA LEU A 5 -4.57 7.51 -0.98
C LEU A 5 -5.39 6.53 -0.14
N SER A 6 -5.87 5.45 -0.76
CA SER A 6 -6.28 4.27 0.00
C SER A 6 -5.05 3.55 0.58
N GLN A 7 -5.25 2.77 1.64
CA GLN A 7 -4.19 1.97 2.25
C GLN A 7 -3.57 1.02 1.23
N ALA A 8 -4.39 0.33 0.42
CA ALA A 8 -3.91 -0.59 -0.60
C ALA A 8 -2.96 0.09 -1.58
N SER A 9 -3.38 1.22 -2.16
CA SER A 9 -2.56 1.96 -3.11
C SER A 9 -1.26 2.42 -2.46
N PHE A 10 -1.32 2.99 -1.25
CA PHE A 10 -0.11 3.43 -0.56
C PHE A 10 0.89 2.29 -0.31
N LEU A 11 0.43 1.15 0.19
CA LEU A 11 1.28 0.01 0.52
C LEU A 11 1.91 -0.62 -0.73
N LEU A 12 1.15 -0.73 -1.83
CA LEU A 12 1.65 -1.26 -3.08
C LEU A 12 2.71 -0.33 -3.70
N GLU A 13 2.44 0.99 -3.76
CA GLU A 13 3.42 1.98 -4.24
C GLU A 13 4.64 2.10 -3.31
N ALA A 14 4.51 1.71 -2.05
CA ALA A 14 5.61 1.62 -1.09
C ALA A 14 6.44 0.32 -1.23
N GLY A 15 6.05 -0.61 -2.10
CA GLY A 15 6.81 -1.84 -2.38
C GLY A 15 6.41 -3.05 -1.52
N LEU A 16 5.20 -3.08 -0.95
CA LEU A 16 4.74 -4.22 -0.14
C LEU A 16 4.78 -5.55 -0.93
N GLY A 17 4.48 -5.52 -2.23
CA GLY A 17 4.59 -6.70 -3.10
C GLY A 17 6.02 -7.23 -3.18
N ASP A 18 7.00 -6.34 -3.36
CA ASP A 18 8.41 -6.70 -3.41
C ASP A 18 8.91 -7.27 -2.08
N LEU A 19 8.37 -6.79 -0.95
CA LEU A 19 8.68 -7.33 0.37
C LEU A 19 8.16 -8.76 0.53
N LEU A 20 6.95 -9.06 0.06
CA LEU A 20 6.39 -10.42 0.09
C LEU A 20 7.27 -11.40 -0.70
N LEU A 21 7.73 -10.97 -1.88
CA LEU A 21 8.58 -11.79 -2.77
C LEU A 21 9.98 -12.11 -2.20
N ARG A 22 10.38 -11.49 -1.08
CA ARG A 22 11.60 -11.88 -0.36
C ARG A 22 11.45 -13.22 0.36
N THR A 23 10.22 -13.71 0.55
CA THR A 23 9.96 -15.06 1.04
C THR A 23 9.60 -15.93 -0.15
N SER A 24 10.33 -17.04 -0.33
CA SER A 24 10.03 -17.97 -1.42
C SER A 24 8.64 -18.58 -1.24
N PRO A 25 7.80 -18.61 -2.29
CA PRO A 25 6.53 -19.35 -2.28
C PRO A 25 6.69 -20.85 -1.99
N ASP A 26 7.87 -21.41 -2.27
CA ASP A 26 8.17 -22.83 -1.99
C ASP A 26 8.29 -23.10 -0.48
N ASP A 27 8.58 -22.08 0.33
CA ASP A 27 8.52 -22.12 1.80
C ASP A 27 7.12 -21.73 2.27
N GLY A 28 6.14 -22.61 2.00
CA GLY A 28 4.73 -22.35 2.28
C GLY A 28 4.45 -22.01 3.75
N ALA A 29 5.21 -22.58 4.69
CA ALA A 29 5.05 -22.31 6.12
C ALA A 29 5.33 -20.84 6.47
N ARG A 30 6.29 -20.21 5.79
CA ARG A 30 6.62 -18.80 5.97
C ARG A 30 5.87 -17.89 5.00
N TYR A 31 5.58 -18.35 3.79
CA TYR A 31 4.94 -17.55 2.76
C TYR A 31 3.45 -17.33 3.03
N LEU A 32 2.69 -18.39 3.36
CA LEU A 32 1.23 -18.32 3.48
C LEU A 32 0.75 -17.30 4.53
N PRO A 33 1.32 -17.22 5.75
CA PRO A 33 0.92 -16.21 6.71
C PRO A 33 1.17 -14.78 6.21
N GLN A 34 2.28 -14.56 5.50
CA GLN A 34 2.61 -13.25 4.94
C GLN A 34 1.68 -12.87 3.78
N ALA A 35 1.40 -13.81 2.88
CA ALA A 35 0.47 -13.60 1.77
C ALA A 35 -0.94 -13.24 2.27
N ASN A 36 -1.43 -13.94 3.30
CA ASN A 36 -2.72 -13.63 3.93
C ASN A 36 -2.73 -12.22 4.57
N ALA A 37 -1.64 -11.82 5.23
CA ALA A 37 -1.52 -10.49 5.80
C ALA A 37 -1.54 -9.41 4.71
N VAL A 38 -0.78 -9.59 3.62
CA VAL A 38 -0.79 -8.69 2.46
C VAL A 38 -2.18 -8.60 1.85
N GLN A 39 -2.87 -9.74 1.67
CA GLN A 39 -4.24 -9.76 1.15
C GLN A 39 -5.19 -8.96 2.04
N LYS A 40 -5.15 -9.15 3.37
CA LYS A 40 -5.99 -8.38 4.30
C LYS A 40 -5.70 -6.88 4.23
N LEU A 41 -4.43 -6.50 4.13
CA LEU A 41 -4.00 -5.10 4.07
C LEU A 41 -4.36 -4.41 2.75
N THR A 42 -4.46 -5.16 1.65
CA THR A 42 -4.62 -4.59 0.29
C THR A 42 -5.99 -4.85 -0.34
N SER A 43 -6.76 -5.83 0.15
CA SER A 43 -8.08 -6.16 -0.39
C SER A 43 -9.08 -5.03 -0.11
N PRO A 44 -9.85 -4.56 -1.12
CA PRO A 44 -10.92 -3.58 -0.92
C PRO A 44 -12.03 -4.05 0.02
N ALA A 45 -12.28 -5.36 0.08
CA ALA A 45 -13.29 -5.96 0.95
C ALA A 45 -12.83 -6.08 2.42
N GLU A 46 -11.54 -5.84 2.68
CA GLU A 46 -10.93 -5.88 4.01
C GLU A 46 -10.48 -4.46 4.40
N MET A 47 -9.17 -4.23 4.54
CA MET A 47 -8.63 -2.94 4.98
C MET A 47 -8.25 -2.02 3.81
N GLY A 48 -8.05 -2.58 2.62
CA GLY A 48 -7.35 -1.92 1.51
C GLY A 48 -8.01 -0.64 1.02
N GLU A 49 -9.34 -0.62 0.96
CA GLU A 49 -10.10 0.58 0.59
C GLU A 49 -10.64 1.30 1.82
N LEU A 50 -11.06 0.62 2.89
CA LEU A 50 -11.63 1.29 4.06
C LEU A 50 -10.62 2.24 4.74
N PHE A 51 -9.36 1.83 4.85
CA PHE A 51 -8.30 2.64 5.45
C PHE A 51 -7.67 3.59 4.44
N LYS A 52 -7.27 4.76 4.91
CA LYS A 52 -6.76 5.85 4.09
C LYS A 52 -5.43 6.36 4.64
N VAL A 53 -4.59 6.86 3.76
CA VAL A 53 -3.28 7.44 4.10
C VAL A 53 -3.28 8.89 3.66
N LEU A 54 -3.13 9.79 4.63
CA LEU A 54 -2.94 11.22 4.41
C LEU A 54 -1.45 11.55 4.57
N ILE A 55 -0.86 12.15 3.53
CA ILE A 55 0.55 12.53 3.54
C ILE A 55 0.66 14.05 3.63
N VAL A 56 1.37 14.52 4.66
CA VAL A 56 1.58 15.94 4.92
C VAL A 56 3.08 16.19 5.05
N GLY A 57 3.54 17.29 4.48
CA GLY A 57 4.93 17.73 4.59
C GLY A 57 5.10 19.14 4.06
N LYS A 58 6.30 19.70 4.26
CA LYS A 58 6.67 21.07 3.89
C LYS A 58 7.89 21.03 2.98
N GLN A 59 7.82 21.68 1.82
CA GLN A 59 8.91 21.74 0.84
C GLN A 59 9.41 20.36 0.37
N LEU A 60 8.51 19.37 0.32
CA LEU A 60 8.79 18.03 -0.18
C LEU A 60 7.92 17.75 -1.40
N ARG A 61 8.40 16.85 -2.26
CA ARG A 61 7.62 16.24 -3.35
C ARG A 61 7.56 14.74 -3.12
N LEU A 62 6.41 14.13 -3.39
CA LEU A 62 6.32 12.68 -3.36
C LEU A 62 6.93 12.09 -4.63
N PRO A 63 7.46 10.86 -4.57
CA PRO A 63 7.80 10.12 -5.78
C PRO A 63 6.57 9.98 -6.68
N GLU A 64 6.76 10.12 -8.00
CA GLU A 64 5.68 10.11 -9.01
C GLU A 64 4.74 8.90 -8.91
N ARG A 65 5.25 7.76 -8.45
CA ARG A 65 4.46 6.54 -8.25
C ARG A 65 3.27 6.73 -7.29
N PHE A 66 3.39 7.64 -6.32
CA PHE A 66 2.28 7.98 -5.41
C PHE A 66 1.24 8.92 -6.04
N GLU A 67 1.53 9.55 -7.19
CA GLU A 67 0.60 10.48 -7.84
C GLU A 67 -0.52 9.74 -8.58
N ARG A 68 -0.24 8.53 -9.11
CA ARG A 68 -1.20 7.75 -9.92
C ARG A 68 -2.51 7.43 -9.21
N ASN A 69 -2.44 7.25 -7.90
CA ASN A 69 -3.56 6.84 -7.06
C ASN A 69 -3.98 7.94 -6.07
N ASP A 70 -3.52 9.17 -6.30
CA ASP A 70 -3.86 10.30 -5.45
C ASP A 70 -5.34 10.71 -5.62
N ARG A 71 -6.02 10.85 -4.48
CA ARG A 71 -7.44 11.22 -4.37
C ARG A 71 -7.62 12.54 -3.63
N SER A 72 -6.57 13.36 -3.55
CA SER A 72 -6.59 14.66 -2.87
C SER A 72 -7.69 15.60 -3.39
N HIS A 73 -8.08 15.44 -4.67
CA HIS A 73 -9.17 16.18 -5.31
C HIS A 73 -10.56 15.90 -4.75
N ARG A 74 -10.73 14.89 -3.87
CA ARG A 74 -12.02 14.53 -3.25
C ARG A 74 -12.15 14.96 -1.79
N LEU A 75 -11.13 15.63 -1.26
CA LEU A 75 -11.10 16.16 0.10
C LEU A 75 -11.60 17.60 0.16
#